data_AF-A0A4V3HIA5-F1
#
_entry.id   AF-A0A4V3HIA5-F1
#
_cell.length_a   1.000
_cell.length_b   1.000
_cell.length_c   1.000
_cell.angle_alpha   90.00
_cell.angle_beta   90.00
_cell.angle_gamma   90.00
#
_symmetry.space_group_name_H-M   'P 1'
#
loop_
_entity.id
_entity.type
_entity.pdbx_description
1 polymer ?
#
loop_
_entity_poly.entity_id
_entity_poly.type
_entity_poly.pdbx_seq_one_letter_code
_entity_poly.pdbx_strand_id
1 'polypeptide(L)'
;MIRSRVFLVLGLLLLFLILVTYAFVDFREREDKAYDLYQSEAYLKVLSLYSETEIPSSELELTILSQTISQLEKKLNGKEPSKDLLSRFQTRKGTKLVEWETTRGTYYHLEDPYISHLKKHGDGYKRALLTKIGAISKPIPKQEVSQLLLQLILEDPRGMEESYSRSLSNLLSFPFESIGEIESGFLLQTLHFLANSPNTNLFHQTATIRGKNVNLRSGPGRENSELGKVSEPELTFCLEEDPATESIAGTTGHWKRCYFPVLQKSAWIFSGFLTEVVPNPELVAEFEKRFKSVENEIRIDFEGWNGNQIPATFFGNYIPRDPLRISGETGFPIYGLSKSSKNWQRICKKLSGDKNYFEFSFHPTDSEVPIPFLELHLNYDNQEHLAYSISLDQESIWVNKNRYVLDGEKRRENLSLHIGSHEGDKWNASLWRRNTGLIQSIRSFPLDASVLASGRYSWEICLPLAKEPNREQVVLFEIRTGIH
;
A
#
# COMPACT_ATOMS: atom_id res chain seq x y z
N MET A 1 50.05 12.95 43.10
CA MET A 1 48.77 12.41 43.61
C MET A 1 47.53 13.17 43.15
N ILE A 2 47.51 14.51 43.11
CA ILE A 2 46.31 15.30 42.76
C ILE A 2 45.82 15.04 41.32
N ARG A 3 46.72 14.97 40.32
CA ARG A 3 46.36 14.70 38.92
C ARG A 3 45.63 13.36 38.73
N SER A 4 46.08 12.29 39.39
CA SER A 4 45.46 10.95 39.30
C SER A 4 44.05 10.88 39.90
N ARG A 5 43.78 11.63 40.97
CA ARG A 5 42.43 11.71 41.57
C ARG A 5 41.46 12.48 40.69
N VAL A 6 41.91 13.52 39.99
CA VAL A 6 41.10 14.28 39.03
C VAL A 6 40.73 13.40 37.82
N PHE A 7 41.66 12.62 37.29
CA PHE A 7 41.37 11.67 36.19
C PHE A 7 40.40 10.56 36.61
N LEU A 8 40.49 10.06 37.84
CA LEU A 8 39.55 9.06 38.37
C LEU A 8 38.13 9.61 38.50
N VAL A 9 37.99 10.84 39.03
CA VAL A 9 36.68 11.50 39.17
C VAL A 9 36.08 11.82 37.80
N LEU A 10 36.87 12.33 36.85
CA LEU A 10 36.41 12.55 35.47
C LEU A 10 36.01 11.24 34.78
N GLY A 11 36.76 10.16 34.99
CA GLY A 11 36.44 8.84 34.47
C GLY A 11 35.13 8.28 35.03
N LEU A 12 34.88 8.43 36.33
CA LEU A 12 33.62 8.04 36.96
C LEU A 12 32.43 8.87 36.47
N LEU A 13 32.62 10.17 36.25
CA LEU A 13 31.58 11.07 35.75
C LEU A 13 31.22 10.75 34.29
N LEU A 14 32.23 10.45 33.46
CA LEU A 14 32.03 9.97 32.09
C LEU A 14 31.31 8.61 32.08
N LEU A 15 31.73 7.66 32.92
CA LEU A 15 31.10 6.35 33.04
C LEU A 15 29.62 6.47 33.50
N PHE A 16 29.35 7.36 34.45
CA PHE A 16 27.99 7.64 34.90
C PHE A 16 27.14 8.24 33.77
N LEU A 17 27.68 9.19 33.01
CA LEU A 17 26.99 9.75 31.83
C LEU A 17 26.70 8.68 30.78
N ILE A 18 27.66 7.78 30.51
CA ILE A 18 27.49 6.65 29.58
C ILE A 18 26.40 5.68 30.09
N LEU A 19 26.41 5.34 31.38
CA LEU A 19 25.41 4.46 31.97
C LEU A 19 24.01 5.09 31.97
N VAL A 20 23.91 6.39 32.25
CA VAL A 20 22.63 7.13 32.17
C VAL A 20 22.16 7.22 30.72
N THR A 21 23.03 7.55 29.77
CA THR A 21 22.63 7.51 28.35
C THR A 21 22.22 6.11 27.94
N TYR A 22 22.94 5.07 28.35
CA TYR A 22 22.57 3.70 27.99
C TYR A 22 21.24 3.23 28.62
N ALA A 23 20.93 3.70 29.84
CA ALA A 23 19.69 3.36 30.53
C ALA A 23 18.46 4.14 30.05
N PHE A 24 18.64 5.36 29.53
CA PHE A 24 17.54 6.27 29.18
C PHE A 24 17.41 6.58 27.69
N VAL A 25 18.44 6.30 26.88
CA VAL A 25 18.36 6.40 25.42
C VAL A 25 17.87 5.05 24.91
N ASP A 26 16.66 5.07 24.37
CA ASP A 26 16.16 3.94 23.61
C ASP A 26 16.96 3.84 22.30
N PHE A 27 17.77 2.79 22.14
CA PHE A 27 18.61 2.58 20.96
C PHE A 27 17.90 1.88 19.81
N ARG A 28 16.61 1.55 19.97
CA ARG A 28 15.84 0.93 18.89
C ARG A 28 15.76 1.85 17.68
N GLU A 29 15.60 1.25 16.51
CA GLU A 29 15.40 2.01 15.28
C GLU A 29 14.16 2.91 15.42
N ARG A 30 14.17 4.04 14.72
CA ARG A 30 13.09 5.03 14.80
C ARG A 30 11.73 4.43 14.42
N GLU A 31 11.74 3.53 13.45
CA GLU A 31 10.59 2.78 12.96
C GLU A 31 9.94 1.91 14.05
N ASP A 32 10.73 1.12 14.79
CA ASP A 32 10.24 0.29 15.90
C ASP A 32 9.59 1.16 16.99
N LYS A 33 10.21 2.30 17.32
CA LYS A 33 9.65 3.26 18.28
C LYS A 33 8.33 3.83 17.79
N ALA A 34 8.24 4.19 16.51
CA ALA A 34 7.03 4.73 15.92
C ALA A 34 5.90 3.69 15.99
N TYR A 35 6.20 2.43 15.70
CA TYR A 35 5.24 1.33 15.78
C TYR A 35 4.72 1.12 17.21
N ASP A 36 5.59 1.03 18.21
CA ASP A 36 5.19 0.86 19.60
C ASP A 36 4.37 2.04 20.14
N LEU A 37 4.76 3.27 19.80
CA LEU A 37 4.02 4.46 20.18
C LEU A 37 2.64 4.51 19.50
N TYR A 38 2.54 4.02 18.27
CA TYR A 38 1.26 3.89 17.58
C TYR A 38 0.37 2.84 18.26
N GLN A 39 0.90 1.65 18.57
CA GLN A 39 0.16 0.59 19.28
C GLN A 39 -0.31 1.00 20.67
N SER A 40 0.46 1.85 21.37
CA SER A 40 0.09 2.43 22.67
C SER A 40 -0.79 3.69 22.56
N GLU A 41 -1.32 3.99 21.36
CA GLU A 41 -2.16 5.15 21.06
C GLU A 41 -1.53 6.52 21.36
N ALA A 42 -0.21 6.57 21.52
CA ALA A 42 0.59 7.76 21.80
C ALA A 42 0.90 8.54 20.51
N TYR A 43 -0.13 8.80 19.70
CA TYR A 43 -0.05 9.38 18.35
C TYR A 43 0.73 10.70 18.25
N LEU A 44 0.61 11.59 19.24
CA LEU A 44 1.39 12.84 19.25
C LEU A 44 2.89 12.61 19.49
N LYS A 45 3.25 11.52 20.18
CA LYS A 45 4.66 11.13 20.35
C LYS A 45 5.21 10.52 19.06
N VAL A 46 4.42 9.75 18.32
CA VAL A 46 4.79 9.28 16.97
C VAL A 46 5.19 10.46 16.09
N LEU A 47 4.32 11.48 15.97
CA LEU A 47 4.62 12.69 15.19
C LEU A 47 5.84 13.48 15.67
N SER A 48 6.26 13.31 16.93
CA SER A 48 7.43 13.99 17.49
C SER A 48 8.77 13.31 17.17
N LEU A 49 8.74 12.08 16.65
CA LEU A 49 9.93 11.37 16.20
C LEU A 49 10.47 11.90 14.86
N TYR A 50 9.67 12.67 14.14
CA TYR A 50 9.94 13.16 12.79
C TYR A 50 9.87 14.68 12.76
N SER A 51 10.66 15.30 11.88
CA SER A 51 10.49 16.74 11.64
C SER A 51 9.16 17.00 10.94
N GLU A 52 8.54 18.16 11.15
CA GLU A 52 7.16 18.38 10.66
C GLU A 52 7.00 18.27 9.15
N THR A 53 8.05 18.55 8.38
CA THR A 53 8.07 18.49 6.91
C THR A 53 8.85 17.30 6.37
N GLU A 54 9.24 16.36 7.22
CA GLU A 54 9.98 15.15 6.80
C GLU A 54 9.05 14.16 6.12
N ILE A 55 9.49 13.60 4.98
CA ILE A 55 8.84 12.48 4.31
C ILE A 55 9.78 11.26 4.36
N PRO A 56 9.49 10.26 5.23
CA PRO A 56 10.34 9.07 5.33
C PRO A 56 10.36 8.20 4.06
N SER A 57 11.46 7.45 3.83
CA SER A 57 11.54 6.45 2.75
C SER A 57 10.97 5.09 3.15
N SER A 58 10.83 4.78 4.45
CA SER A 58 10.19 3.53 4.82
C SER A 58 8.69 3.62 4.53
N GLU A 59 8.17 2.59 3.86
CA GLU A 59 6.73 2.43 3.63
C GLU A 59 5.98 2.22 4.95
N LEU A 60 6.58 1.50 5.89
CA LEU A 60 5.97 1.25 7.20
C LEU A 60 5.95 2.53 8.05
N GLU A 61 7.04 3.33 8.07
CA GLU A 61 7.03 4.66 8.72
C GLU A 61 5.93 5.56 8.13
N LEU A 62 5.81 5.63 6.80
CA LEU A 62 4.76 6.41 6.13
C LEU A 62 3.36 5.91 6.48
N THR A 63 3.17 4.60 6.53
CA THR A 63 1.89 3.98 6.88
C THR A 63 1.49 4.36 8.31
N ILE A 64 2.41 4.21 9.26
CA ILE A 64 2.20 4.58 10.66
C ILE A 64 1.88 6.06 10.79
N LEU A 65 2.60 6.94 10.09
CA LEU A 65 2.38 8.38 10.13
C LEU A 65 1.01 8.78 9.54
N SER A 66 0.62 8.20 8.40
CA SER A 66 -0.69 8.43 7.78
C SER A 66 -1.84 7.95 8.69
N GLN A 67 -1.71 6.75 9.25
CA GLN A 67 -2.66 6.23 10.24
C GLN A 67 -2.72 7.11 11.49
N THR A 68 -1.58 7.61 11.96
CA THR A 68 -1.48 8.52 13.09
C THR A 68 -2.26 9.81 12.84
N ILE A 69 -2.15 10.42 11.65
CA ILE A 69 -2.94 11.60 11.28
C ILE A 69 -4.44 11.29 11.36
N SER A 70 -4.86 10.17 10.79
CA SER A 70 -6.26 9.73 10.81
C SER A 70 -6.80 9.52 12.25
N GLN A 71 -6.00 8.93 13.14
CA GLN A 71 -6.41 8.73 14.54
C GLN A 71 -6.45 10.05 15.33
N LEU A 72 -5.58 11.00 15.01
CA LEU A 72 -5.63 12.34 15.60
C LEU A 72 -6.84 13.13 15.09
N GLU A 73 -7.18 13.02 13.81
CA GLU A 73 -8.42 13.58 13.25
C GLU A 73 -9.66 13.01 13.93
N LYS A 74 -9.68 11.69 14.19
CA LYS A 74 -10.73 11.04 14.99
C LYS A 74 -10.84 11.63 16.39
N LYS A 75 -9.71 11.81 17.09
CA LYS A 75 -9.67 12.43 18.43
C LYS A 75 -10.16 13.89 18.39
N LEU A 76 -9.81 14.65 17.36
CA LEU A 76 -10.23 16.04 17.18
C LEU A 76 -11.75 16.15 16.98
N ASN A 77 -12.33 15.20 16.24
CA ASN A 77 -13.76 15.18 15.93
C ASN A 77 -14.59 14.32 16.89
N GLY A 78 -14.04 13.94 18.05
CA GLY A 78 -14.73 13.16 19.09
C GLY A 78 -15.92 13.89 19.73
N LYS A 79 -16.48 13.27 20.78
CA LYS A 79 -17.58 13.86 21.57
C LYS A 79 -17.14 15.14 22.29
N GLU A 80 -15.90 15.16 22.79
CA GLU A 80 -15.26 16.32 23.39
C GLU A 80 -14.02 16.70 22.57
N PRO A 81 -14.12 17.71 21.68
CA PRO A 81 -12.99 18.16 20.87
C PRO A 81 -11.85 18.65 21.74
N SER A 82 -10.65 18.10 21.55
CA SER A 82 -9.47 18.56 22.27
C SER A 82 -9.03 19.92 21.75
N LYS A 83 -9.27 20.98 22.53
CA LYS A 83 -8.81 22.36 22.23
C LYS A 83 -7.29 22.44 22.09
N ASP A 84 -6.57 21.64 22.87
CA ASP A 84 -5.11 21.56 22.80
C ASP A 84 -4.65 20.93 21.48
N LEU A 85 -5.35 19.90 21.01
CA LEU A 85 -5.07 19.29 19.72
C LEU A 85 -5.36 20.25 18.56
N LEU A 86 -6.48 20.96 18.64
CA LEU A 86 -6.88 21.96 17.66
C LEU A 86 -5.82 23.06 17.53
N SER A 87 -5.41 23.68 18.64
CA SER A 87 -4.41 24.76 18.65
C SER A 87 -3.04 24.30 18.13
N ARG A 88 -2.66 23.06 18.42
CA ARG A 88 -1.45 22.44 17.89
C ARG A 88 -1.48 22.32 16.36
N PHE A 89 -2.59 21.85 15.78
CA PHE A 89 -2.69 21.70 14.32
C PHE A 89 -2.99 23.01 13.58
N GLN A 90 -3.49 24.04 14.26
CA GLN A 90 -3.56 25.40 13.70
C GLN A 90 -2.18 26.03 13.45
N THR A 91 -1.13 25.57 14.16
CA THR A 91 0.22 26.16 14.10
C THR A 91 1.28 25.24 13.49
N ARG A 92 0.97 23.95 13.31
CA ARG A 92 1.87 22.95 12.71
C ARG A 92 2.08 23.25 11.22
N LYS A 93 3.35 23.25 10.76
CA LYS A 93 3.67 23.62 9.37
C LYS A 93 3.44 22.50 8.35
N GLY A 94 3.63 21.25 8.76
CA GLY A 94 3.57 20.09 7.87
C GLY A 94 2.21 19.42 7.70
N THR A 95 1.17 19.93 8.37
CA THR A 95 -0.17 19.35 8.32
C THR A 95 -1.17 20.49 8.30
N LYS A 96 -1.95 20.58 7.23
CA LYS A 96 -2.96 21.64 7.10
C LYS A 96 -4.24 21.21 7.81
N LEU A 97 -4.80 22.12 8.61
CA LEU A 97 -6.13 21.98 9.18
C LEU A 97 -7.14 22.67 8.25
N VAL A 98 -8.22 21.97 7.89
CA VAL A 98 -9.32 22.49 7.09
C VAL A 98 -10.62 22.29 7.86
N GLU A 99 -11.48 23.31 7.89
CA GLU A 99 -12.79 23.22 8.51
C GLU A 99 -13.85 22.93 7.44
N TRP A 100 -14.65 21.90 7.68
CA TRP A 100 -15.79 21.52 6.83
C TRP A 100 -17.08 21.77 7.59
N GLU A 101 -18.00 22.51 6.96
CA GLU A 101 -19.35 22.68 7.49
C GLU A 101 -20.22 21.46 7.15
N THR A 102 -20.87 20.88 8.16
CA THR A 102 -21.67 19.66 8.02
C THR A 102 -23.02 19.83 8.70
N THR A 103 -23.95 18.92 8.41
CA THR A 103 -25.27 18.92 9.06
C THR A 103 -25.22 18.71 10.58
N ARG A 104 -24.07 18.29 11.13
CA ARG A 104 -23.85 18.08 12.57
C ARG A 104 -22.80 19.04 13.14
N GLY A 105 -22.55 20.17 12.48
CA GLY A 105 -21.58 21.19 12.86
C GLY A 105 -20.24 21.06 12.12
N THR A 106 -19.24 21.79 12.60
CA THR A 106 -17.92 21.82 11.97
C THR A 106 -17.17 20.50 12.17
N TYR A 107 -16.63 19.96 11.07
CA TYR A 107 -15.69 18.85 11.04
C TYR A 107 -14.30 19.39 10.77
N TYR A 108 -13.33 19.02 11.60
CA TYR A 108 -11.94 19.47 11.48
C TYR A 108 -11.12 18.41 10.73
N HIS A 109 -10.82 18.65 9.46
CA HIS A 109 -10.01 17.77 8.64
C HIS A 109 -8.52 18.09 8.77
N LEU A 110 -7.70 17.07 8.99
CA LEU A 110 -6.25 17.11 8.93
C LEU A 110 -5.80 16.56 7.58
N GLU A 111 -5.24 17.43 6.74
CA GLU A 111 -4.71 17.03 5.44
C GLU A 111 -3.49 16.12 5.65
N ASP A 112 -3.58 14.87 5.21
CA ASP A 112 -2.55 13.85 5.39
C ASP A 112 -1.42 14.04 4.36
N PRO A 113 -0.20 14.47 4.77
CA PRO A 113 0.89 14.69 3.84
C PRO A 113 1.55 13.37 3.39
N TYR A 114 1.34 12.26 4.11
CA TYR A 114 2.08 11.02 3.93
C TYR A 114 1.39 10.05 2.99
N ILE A 115 0.05 10.02 2.97
CA ILE A 115 -0.72 9.02 2.19
C ILE A 115 -0.41 9.05 0.69
N SER A 116 -0.09 10.22 0.13
CA SER A 116 0.25 10.38 -1.29
C SER A 116 1.60 9.75 -1.67
N HIS A 117 2.48 9.58 -0.67
CA HIS A 117 3.80 8.97 -0.83
C HIS A 117 3.80 7.45 -0.64
N LEU A 118 2.69 6.85 -0.20
CA LEU A 118 2.53 5.40 -0.13
C LEU A 118 2.30 4.83 -1.53
N LYS A 119 2.87 3.65 -1.81
CA LYS A 119 2.67 2.96 -3.09
C LYS A 119 1.17 2.70 -3.28
N LYS A 120 0.57 3.24 -4.37
CA LYS A 120 -0.84 2.99 -4.70
C LYS A 120 -1.08 1.49 -4.80
N HIS A 121 -2.22 1.03 -4.28
CA HIS A 121 -2.60 -0.38 -4.22
C HIS A 121 -1.71 -1.28 -3.35
N GLY A 122 -0.68 -0.72 -2.71
CA GLY A 122 0.14 -1.41 -1.71
C GLY A 122 -0.59 -1.57 -0.38
N ASP A 123 -0.13 -2.52 0.44
CA ASP A 123 -0.72 -2.80 1.75
C ASP A 123 -0.67 -1.59 2.70
N GLY A 124 0.42 -0.82 2.66
CA GLY A 124 0.54 0.41 3.44
C GLY A 124 -0.53 1.44 3.07
N TYR A 125 -0.74 1.67 1.78
CA TYR A 125 -1.78 2.57 1.26
C TYR A 125 -3.18 2.10 1.65
N LYS A 126 -3.50 0.81 1.45
CA LYS A 126 -4.78 0.22 1.84
C LYS A 126 -5.05 0.41 3.33
N ARG A 127 -4.09 0.06 4.20
CA ARG A 127 -4.21 0.23 5.65
C ARG A 127 -4.44 1.68 6.05
N ALA A 128 -3.69 2.61 5.46
CA ALA A 128 -3.85 4.05 5.67
C ALA A 128 -5.25 4.53 5.27
N LEU A 129 -5.71 4.19 4.05
CA LEU A 129 -7.02 4.56 3.53
C LEU A 129 -8.16 4.01 4.40
N LEU A 130 -8.09 2.72 4.76
CA LEU A 130 -9.06 2.07 5.64
C LEU A 130 -9.11 2.72 7.02
N THR A 131 -7.96 3.11 7.57
CA THR A 131 -7.87 3.80 8.87
C THR A 131 -8.48 5.19 8.79
N LYS A 132 -8.20 5.94 7.71
CA LYS A 132 -8.81 7.25 7.45
C LYS A 132 -10.33 7.16 7.41
N ILE A 133 -10.85 6.21 6.63
CA ILE A 133 -12.29 6.03 6.48
C ILE A 133 -12.94 5.58 7.79
N GLY A 134 -12.33 4.63 8.50
CA GLY A 134 -12.81 4.16 9.80
C GLY A 134 -12.70 5.18 10.93
N ALA A 135 -11.90 6.23 10.75
CA ALA A 135 -11.77 7.35 11.68
C ALA A 135 -12.91 8.38 11.57
N ILE A 136 -13.63 8.40 10.44
CA ILE A 136 -14.76 9.31 10.22
C ILE A 136 -15.94 8.88 11.10
N SER A 137 -16.24 9.69 12.12
CA SER A 137 -17.30 9.43 13.11
C SER A 137 -18.48 10.39 13.02
N LYS A 138 -18.37 11.43 12.18
CA LYS A 138 -19.40 12.44 11.93
C LYS A 138 -19.55 12.59 10.41
N PRO A 139 -20.72 13.04 9.93
CA PRO A 139 -20.92 13.35 8.51
C PRO A 139 -19.84 14.31 8.01
N ILE A 140 -19.36 14.07 6.80
CA ILE A 140 -18.43 14.93 6.06
C ILE A 140 -19.11 15.41 4.76
N PRO A 141 -18.56 16.39 4.04
CA PRO A 141 -19.15 16.84 2.78
C PRO A 141 -19.31 15.70 1.77
N LYS A 142 -20.39 15.72 0.97
CA LYS A 142 -20.72 14.64 0.01
C LYS A 142 -19.60 14.37 -0.99
N GLN A 143 -18.94 15.43 -1.46
CA GLN A 143 -17.81 15.33 -2.38
C GLN A 143 -16.66 14.52 -1.78
N GLU A 144 -16.36 14.72 -0.49
CA GLU A 144 -15.30 13.99 0.22
C GLU A 144 -15.65 12.52 0.42
N VAL A 145 -16.92 12.21 0.74
CA VAL A 145 -17.41 10.82 0.79
C VAL A 145 -17.24 10.14 -0.56
N SER A 146 -17.61 10.84 -1.65
CA SER A 146 -17.50 10.33 -3.02
C SER A 146 -16.05 10.06 -3.39
N GLN A 147 -15.15 10.99 -3.09
CA GLN A 147 -13.72 10.83 -3.36
C GLN A 147 -13.13 9.63 -2.60
N LEU A 148 -13.44 9.48 -1.31
CA LEU A 148 -12.97 8.33 -0.52
C LEU A 148 -13.56 7.02 -1.00
N LEU A 149 -14.83 7.01 -1.43
CA LEU A 149 -15.49 5.84 -2.00
C LEU A 149 -14.79 5.42 -3.30
N LEU A 150 -14.52 6.37 -4.19
CA LEU A 150 -13.80 6.12 -5.45
C LEU A 150 -12.38 5.59 -5.22
N GLN A 151 -11.68 6.09 -4.21
CA GLN A 151 -10.38 5.55 -3.82
C GLN A 151 -10.53 4.11 -3.30
N LEU A 152 -11.50 3.86 -2.42
CA LEU A 152 -11.67 2.56 -1.77
C LEU A 152 -12.04 1.45 -2.76
N ILE A 153 -12.98 1.68 -3.69
CA ILE A 153 -13.49 0.64 -4.61
C ILE A 153 -12.46 0.14 -5.64
N LEU A 154 -11.34 0.86 -5.77
CA LEU A 154 -10.20 0.47 -6.61
C LEU A 154 -9.20 -0.41 -5.85
N GLU A 155 -9.32 -0.51 -4.53
CA GLU A 155 -8.44 -1.32 -3.69
C GLU A 155 -8.96 -2.75 -3.55
N ASP A 156 -8.04 -3.70 -3.50
CA ASP A 156 -8.34 -5.11 -3.26
C ASP A 156 -8.62 -5.35 -1.76
N PRO A 157 -9.85 -5.73 -1.36
CA PRO A 157 -10.20 -6.05 0.02
C PRO A 157 -9.56 -7.33 0.57
N ARG A 158 -9.01 -8.22 -0.28
CA ARG A 158 -8.51 -9.53 0.18
C ARG A 158 -7.38 -9.40 1.21
N GLY A 159 -7.46 -10.21 2.27
CA GLY A 159 -6.57 -10.14 3.44
C GLY A 159 -6.87 -9.01 4.43
N MET A 160 -7.85 -8.15 4.13
CA MET A 160 -8.33 -7.06 4.99
C MET A 160 -9.86 -6.92 4.92
N GLU A 161 -10.59 -8.01 4.65
CA GLU A 161 -12.01 -7.96 4.27
C GLU A 161 -12.88 -7.39 5.39
N GLU A 162 -12.58 -7.70 6.66
CA GLU A 162 -13.33 -7.19 7.81
C GLU A 162 -13.22 -5.66 7.91
N SER A 163 -12.00 -5.13 7.90
CA SER A 163 -11.76 -3.69 8.03
C SER A 163 -12.23 -2.94 6.79
N TYR A 164 -12.06 -3.53 5.61
CA TYR A 164 -12.60 -3.00 4.36
C TYR A 164 -14.12 -2.93 4.40
N SER A 165 -14.80 -4.01 4.78
CA SER A 165 -16.26 -4.05 4.83
C SER A 165 -16.83 -3.03 5.81
N ARG A 166 -16.20 -2.88 6.98
CA ARG A 166 -16.58 -1.87 7.98
C ARG A 166 -16.40 -0.45 7.43
N SER A 167 -15.27 -0.17 6.78
CA SER A 167 -14.98 1.14 6.18
C SER A 167 -15.92 1.46 5.01
N LEU A 168 -16.19 0.50 4.13
CA LEU A 168 -17.15 0.67 3.03
C LEU A 168 -18.56 0.94 3.58
N SER A 169 -19.00 0.16 4.58
CA SER A 169 -20.31 0.35 5.23
C SER A 169 -20.42 1.71 5.90
N ASN A 170 -19.32 2.20 6.51
CA ASN A 170 -19.26 3.55 7.07
C ASN A 170 -19.39 4.62 5.98
N LEU A 171 -18.68 4.52 4.85
CA LEU A 171 -18.83 5.49 3.76
C LEU A 171 -20.23 5.50 3.18
N LEU A 172 -20.77 4.32 2.88
CA LEU A 172 -22.12 4.19 2.33
C LEU A 172 -23.20 4.67 3.30
N SER A 173 -22.90 4.80 4.60
CA SER A 173 -23.82 5.43 5.56
C SER A 173 -24.04 6.92 5.32
N PHE A 174 -23.06 7.59 4.71
CA PHE A 174 -23.11 9.02 4.46
C PHE A 174 -23.67 9.31 3.06
N PRO A 175 -24.33 10.46 2.87
CA PRO A 175 -24.71 10.92 1.54
C PRO A 175 -23.46 11.18 0.70
N PHE A 176 -23.47 10.74 -0.56
CA PHE A 176 -22.41 11.00 -1.54
C PHE A 176 -23.01 11.49 -2.87
N GLU A 177 -22.18 12.04 -3.75
CA GLU A 177 -22.56 12.41 -5.11
C GLU A 177 -22.56 11.16 -5.98
N SER A 178 -23.49 11.08 -6.94
CA SER A 178 -23.56 9.92 -7.83
C SER A 178 -22.22 9.69 -8.55
N ILE A 179 -21.72 8.46 -8.47
CA ILE A 179 -20.51 8.00 -9.17
C ILE A 179 -20.89 7.45 -10.56
N GLY A 180 -19.89 7.38 -11.45
CA GLY A 180 -20.08 6.90 -12.82
C GLY A 180 -20.52 5.43 -12.91
N GLU A 181 -20.95 5.01 -14.09
CA GLU A 181 -21.47 3.64 -14.31
C GLU A 181 -20.39 2.57 -14.08
N ILE A 182 -19.15 2.85 -14.48
CA ILE A 182 -18.02 1.94 -14.28
C ILE A 182 -17.73 1.77 -12.79
N GLU A 183 -17.63 2.89 -12.07
CA GLU A 183 -17.37 2.92 -10.63
C GLU A 183 -18.54 2.29 -9.84
N SER A 184 -19.78 2.48 -10.30
CA SER A 184 -20.96 1.82 -9.74
C SER A 184 -20.88 0.31 -9.93
N GLY A 185 -20.42 -0.17 -11.09
CA GLY A 185 -20.17 -1.58 -11.37
C GLY A 185 -19.11 -2.16 -10.43
N PHE A 186 -18.00 -1.44 -10.24
CA PHE A 186 -16.93 -1.80 -9.31
C PHE A 186 -17.41 -1.90 -7.86
N LEU A 187 -18.21 -0.93 -7.42
CA LEU A 187 -18.82 -0.95 -6.09
C LEU A 187 -19.74 -2.17 -5.93
N LEU A 188 -20.58 -2.45 -6.93
CA LEU A 188 -21.52 -3.57 -6.91
C LEU A 188 -20.79 -4.93 -6.83
N GLN A 189 -19.75 -5.11 -7.64
CA GLN A 189 -18.85 -6.28 -7.61
C GLN A 189 -18.24 -6.46 -6.21
N THR A 190 -17.69 -5.38 -5.63
CA THR A 190 -17.09 -5.41 -4.28
C THR A 190 -18.13 -5.76 -3.20
N LEU A 191 -19.34 -5.21 -3.26
CA LEU A 191 -20.41 -5.51 -2.30
C LEU A 191 -20.83 -6.97 -2.35
N HIS A 192 -20.97 -7.56 -3.53
CA HIS A 192 -21.28 -8.98 -3.67
C HIS A 192 -20.14 -9.88 -3.17
N PHE A 193 -18.88 -9.53 -3.45
CA PHE A 193 -17.73 -10.23 -2.90
C PHE A 193 -17.76 -10.23 -1.36
N LEU A 194 -17.89 -9.05 -0.75
CA LEU A 194 -17.92 -8.93 0.72
C LEU A 194 -19.13 -9.66 1.32
N ALA A 195 -20.29 -9.60 0.69
CA ALA A 195 -21.48 -10.32 1.14
C ALA A 195 -21.35 -11.85 1.05
N ASN A 196 -20.40 -12.35 0.25
CA ASN A 196 -20.04 -13.76 0.13
C ASN A 196 -18.88 -14.16 1.08
N SER A 197 -18.27 -13.21 1.78
CA SER A 197 -17.11 -13.43 2.65
C SER A 197 -17.53 -13.52 4.14
N PRO A 198 -17.32 -14.66 4.82
CA PRO A 198 -17.83 -14.90 6.19
C PRO A 198 -17.32 -13.97 7.28
N ASN A 199 -16.15 -13.34 7.09
CA ASN A 199 -15.50 -12.47 8.06
C ASN A 199 -15.94 -10.99 7.95
N THR A 200 -16.97 -10.68 7.17
CA THR A 200 -17.41 -9.30 6.92
C THR A 200 -18.72 -8.97 7.63
N ASN A 201 -18.96 -7.69 7.92
CA ASN A 201 -20.25 -7.24 8.45
C ASN A 201 -21.36 -7.19 7.37
N LEU A 202 -21.02 -7.46 6.11
CA LEU A 202 -21.96 -7.54 4.99
C LEU A 202 -22.34 -9.00 4.66
N PHE A 203 -21.76 -9.98 5.35
CA PHE A 203 -22.05 -11.39 5.11
C PHE A 203 -23.55 -11.67 5.26
N HIS A 204 -24.16 -12.26 4.22
CA HIS A 204 -25.61 -12.46 4.11
C HIS A 204 -26.49 -11.21 4.23
N GLN A 205 -25.94 -10.00 4.00
CA GLN A 205 -26.72 -8.76 4.04
C GLN A 205 -27.27 -8.33 2.67
N THR A 206 -27.35 -9.23 1.70
CA THR A 206 -27.95 -8.95 0.38
C THR A 206 -29.44 -9.26 0.44
N ALA A 207 -30.28 -8.33 -0.02
CA ALA A 207 -31.72 -8.49 -0.03
C ALA A 207 -32.36 -7.89 -1.29
N THR A 208 -33.58 -8.33 -1.60
CA THR A 208 -34.46 -7.70 -2.58
C THR A 208 -35.68 -7.10 -1.91
N ILE A 209 -36.15 -5.97 -2.43
CA ILE A 209 -37.38 -5.32 -1.97
C ILE A 209 -38.61 -6.16 -2.37
N ARG A 210 -39.53 -6.32 -1.42
CA ARG A 210 -40.86 -6.89 -1.62
C ARG A 210 -41.92 -5.79 -1.61
N GLY A 211 -42.75 -5.75 -2.65
CA GLY A 211 -43.88 -4.83 -2.76
C GLY A 211 -43.61 -3.58 -3.59
N LYS A 212 -44.63 -2.73 -3.69
CA LYS A 212 -44.65 -1.54 -4.56
C LYS A 212 -44.70 -0.27 -3.72
N ASN A 213 -43.92 0.74 -4.13
CA ASN A 213 -43.86 2.06 -3.50
C ASN A 213 -43.53 2.00 -2.00
N VAL A 214 -42.57 1.16 -1.62
CA VAL A 214 -42.06 1.05 -0.24
C VAL A 214 -41.28 2.33 0.11
N ASN A 215 -41.62 2.93 1.24
CA ASN A 215 -41.03 4.20 1.67
C ASN A 215 -39.62 4.01 2.25
N LEU A 216 -38.68 4.82 1.79
CA LEU A 216 -37.33 4.95 2.33
C LEU A 216 -37.27 6.11 3.32
N ARG A 217 -36.56 5.94 4.44
CA ARG A 217 -36.55 6.90 5.55
C ARG A 217 -35.16 7.43 5.89
N SER A 218 -35.11 8.63 6.47
CA SER A 218 -33.87 9.29 6.91
C SER A 218 -33.28 8.71 8.20
N GLY A 219 -34.08 7.97 8.96
CA GLY A 219 -33.72 7.35 10.23
C GLY A 219 -34.61 6.13 10.49
N PRO A 220 -34.28 5.32 11.51
CA PRO A 220 -35.14 4.19 11.91
C PRO A 220 -36.46 4.73 12.44
N GLY A 221 -37.59 4.20 11.98
CA GLY A 221 -38.92 4.63 12.43
C GLY A 221 -39.75 5.37 11.39
N ARG A 222 -41.08 5.38 11.59
CA ARG A 222 -42.06 6.01 10.66
C ARG A 222 -42.14 7.53 10.83
N GLU A 223 -41.67 8.03 11.95
CA GLU A 223 -41.58 9.45 12.31
C GLU A 223 -40.47 10.19 11.57
N ASN A 224 -39.47 9.47 11.07
CA ASN A 224 -38.40 10.02 10.26
C ASN A 224 -38.89 10.41 8.85
N SER A 225 -38.25 11.40 8.24
CA SER A 225 -38.69 11.94 6.96
C SER A 225 -38.52 10.92 5.83
N GLU A 226 -39.43 11.00 4.85
CA GLU A 226 -39.35 10.17 3.65
C GLU A 226 -38.27 10.70 2.71
N LEU A 227 -37.34 9.82 2.31
CA LEU A 227 -36.25 10.13 1.37
C LEU A 227 -36.56 9.70 -0.08
N GLY A 228 -37.68 8.99 -0.28
CA GLY A 228 -38.12 8.48 -1.56
C GLY A 228 -38.83 7.13 -1.42
N LYS A 229 -39.10 6.49 -2.56
CA LYS A 229 -39.77 5.20 -2.61
C LYS A 229 -39.06 4.26 -3.57
N VAL A 230 -39.15 2.96 -3.29
CA VAL A 230 -38.64 1.87 -4.13
C VAL A 230 -39.74 0.86 -4.39
N SER A 231 -39.63 0.12 -5.48
CA SER A 231 -40.54 -0.98 -5.81
C SER A 231 -39.73 -2.20 -6.18
N GLU A 232 -40.31 -3.38 -6.00
CA GLU A 232 -39.75 -4.63 -6.49
C GLU A 232 -39.60 -4.65 -8.03
N PRO A 233 -38.58 -5.32 -8.59
CA PRO A 233 -37.39 -5.85 -7.91
C PRO A 233 -36.34 -4.74 -7.74
N GLU A 234 -35.88 -4.51 -6.51
CA GLU A 234 -34.75 -3.63 -6.22
C GLU A 234 -33.78 -4.39 -5.31
N LEU A 235 -32.55 -4.58 -5.78
CA LEU A 235 -31.48 -5.20 -5.00
C LEU A 235 -30.92 -4.20 -3.99
N THR A 236 -30.61 -4.64 -2.78
CA THR A 236 -30.07 -3.77 -1.74
C THR A 236 -29.09 -4.52 -0.82
N PHE A 237 -28.20 -3.76 -0.19
CA PHE A 237 -27.20 -4.28 0.76
C PHE A 237 -27.40 -3.61 2.11
N CYS A 238 -27.76 -4.37 3.14
CA CYS A 238 -28.02 -3.81 4.46
C CYS A 238 -26.72 -3.63 5.25
N LEU A 239 -26.48 -2.39 5.67
CA LEU A 239 -25.23 -1.93 6.28
C LEU A 239 -25.27 -2.00 7.80
N GLU A 240 -26.44 -1.73 8.38
CA GLU A 240 -26.67 -1.76 9.82
C GLU A 240 -28.14 -2.07 10.13
N GLU A 241 -28.38 -2.53 11.35
CA GLU A 241 -29.71 -2.82 11.89
C GLU A 241 -29.92 -2.00 13.18
N ASP A 242 -31.10 -1.39 13.29
CA ASP A 242 -31.54 -0.78 14.54
C ASP A 242 -32.00 -1.88 15.51
N PRO A 243 -31.51 -1.87 16.77
CA PRO A 243 -31.81 -2.95 17.72
C PRO A 243 -33.28 -2.96 18.17
N ALA A 244 -34.05 -1.87 17.96
CA ALA A 244 -35.45 -1.84 18.36
C ALA A 244 -36.29 -2.71 17.43
N THR A 245 -37.19 -3.48 18.03
CA THR A 245 -38.17 -4.29 17.30
C THR A 245 -39.47 -3.51 17.17
N GLU A 246 -40.03 -3.49 15.97
CA GLU A 246 -41.32 -2.88 15.66
C GLU A 246 -42.25 -3.87 14.95
N SER A 247 -43.55 -3.64 15.08
CA SER A 247 -44.57 -4.37 14.32
C SER A 247 -45.26 -3.44 13.35
N ILE A 248 -45.07 -3.67 12.04
CA ILE A 248 -45.68 -2.89 10.97
C ILE A 248 -46.53 -3.82 10.12
N ALA A 249 -47.81 -3.48 9.94
CA ALA A 249 -48.77 -4.25 9.14
C ALA A 249 -48.82 -5.76 9.50
N GLY A 250 -48.71 -6.09 10.79
CA GLY A 250 -48.75 -7.47 11.27
C GLY A 250 -47.44 -8.25 11.13
N THR A 251 -46.38 -7.63 10.62
CA THR A 251 -45.03 -8.23 10.55
C THR A 251 -44.14 -7.61 11.61
N THR A 252 -43.50 -8.44 12.42
CA THR A 252 -42.51 -8.01 13.42
C THR A 252 -41.12 -8.02 12.79
N GLY A 253 -40.34 -6.97 13.02
CA GLY A 253 -38.98 -6.87 12.49
C GLY A 253 -38.27 -5.62 12.99
N HIS A 254 -37.14 -5.32 12.35
CA HIS A 254 -36.25 -4.20 12.65
C HIS A 254 -36.21 -3.19 11.51
N TRP A 255 -35.78 -1.98 11.80
CA TRP A 255 -35.33 -1.05 10.77
C TRP A 255 -33.90 -1.38 10.37
N LYS A 256 -33.64 -1.47 9.07
CA LYS A 256 -32.29 -1.68 8.53
C LYS A 256 -31.91 -0.48 7.67
N ARG A 257 -30.67 0.00 7.78
CA ARG A 257 -30.12 0.96 6.82
C ARG A 257 -29.49 0.18 5.69
N CYS A 258 -30.01 0.32 4.48
CA CYS A 258 -29.52 -0.42 3.32
C CYS A 258 -29.11 0.53 2.20
N TYR A 259 -28.10 0.14 1.44
CA TYR A 259 -27.62 0.81 0.25
C TYR A 259 -28.41 0.33 -0.98
N PHE A 260 -28.90 1.27 -1.77
CA PHE A 260 -29.69 1.05 -2.98
C PHE A 260 -28.84 1.39 -4.20
N PRO A 261 -28.29 0.40 -4.94
CA PRO A 261 -27.37 0.65 -6.06
C PRO A 261 -27.97 1.50 -7.17
N VAL A 262 -29.25 1.29 -7.52
CA VAL A 262 -29.92 2.05 -8.60
C VAL A 262 -30.09 3.52 -8.21
N LEU A 263 -30.38 3.78 -6.92
CA LEU A 263 -30.55 5.13 -6.40
C LEU A 263 -29.23 5.79 -5.95
N GLN A 264 -28.15 5.02 -5.91
CA GLN A 264 -26.85 5.39 -5.33
C GLN A 264 -26.96 6.12 -4.00
N LYS A 265 -27.79 5.60 -3.08
CA LYS A 265 -27.94 6.18 -1.75
C LYS A 265 -28.29 5.11 -0.72
N SER A 266 -28.01 5.41 0.54
CA SER A 266 -28.48 4.60 1.67
C SER A 266 -29.69 5.22 2.33
N ALA A 267 -30.59 4.37 2.79
CA ALA A 267 -31.78 4.79 3.53
C ALA A 267 -32.26 3.69 4.47
N TRP A 268 -33.09 4.08 5.44
CA TRP A 268 -33.72 3.16 6.37
C TRP A 268 -34.98 2.56 5.77
N ILE A 269 -35.14 1.26 5.95
CA ILE A 269 -36.29 0.47 5.52
C ILE A 269 -36.65 -0.56 6.58
N PHE A 270 -37.94 -0.83 6.73
CA PHE A 270 -38.39 -1.89 7.63
C PHE A 270 -38.13 -3.27 7.02
N SER A 271 -37.49 -4.15 7.78
CA SER A 271 -37.09 -5.51 7.37
C SER A 271 -38.23 -6.38 6.86
N GLY A 272 -39.49 -6.12 7.23
CA GLY A 272 -40.65 -6.82 6.68
C GLY A 272 -40.84 -6.63 5.15
N PHE A 273 -40.17 -5.64 4.55
CA PHE A 273 -40.14 -5.42 3.10
C PHE A 273 -38.89 -6.00 2.42
N LEU A 274 -38.02 -6.69 3.16
CA LEU A 274 -36.79 -7.28 2.64
C LEU A 274 -36.92 -8.80 2.55
N THR A 275 -36.42 -9.36 1.46
CA THR A 275 -36.22 -10.80 1.31
C THR A 275 -34.75 -11.03 1.06
N GLU A 276 -34.08 -11.75 1.96
CA GLU A 276 -32.67 -12.09 1.80
C GLU A 276 -32.45 -12.93 0.54
N VAL A 277 -31.37 -12.62 -0.18
CA VAL A 277 -30.96 -13.33 -1.39
C VAL A 277 -29.48 -13.64 -1.33
N VAL A 278 -29.07 -14.67 -2.08
CA VAL A 278 -27.64 -15.01 -2.20
C VAL A 278 -26.89 -13.97 -3.04
N PRO A 279 -25.61 -13.71 -2.75
CA PRO A 279 -24.77 -12.89 -3.62
C PRO A 279 -24.71 -13.46 -5.05
N ASN A 280 -24.62 -12.58 -6.05
CA ASN A 280 -24.55 -12.99 -7.45
C ASN A 280 -23.15 -13.57 -7.77
N PRO A 281 -23.04 -14.86 -8.14
CA PRO A 281 -21.75 -15.49 -8.40
C PRO A 281 -21.01 -14.90 -9.61
N GLU A 282 -21.71 -14.35 -10.60
CA GLU A 282 -21.06 -13.71 -11.76
C GLU A 282 -20.33 -12.43 -11.35
N LEU A 283 -20.94 -11.61 -10.49
CA LEU A 283 -20.33 -10.39 -9.98
C LEU A 283 -19.15 -10.67 -9.04
N VAL A 284 -19.20 -11.78 -8.30
CA VAL A 284 -18.06 -12.27 -7.51
C VAL A 284 -16.92 -12.70 -8.44
N ALA A 285 -17.20 -13.43 -9.51
CA ALA A 285 -16.18 -13.85 -10.48
C ALA A 285 -15.55 -12.66 -11.24
N GLU A 286 -16.35 -11.64 -11.57
CA GLU A 286 -15.85 -10.39 -12.16
C GLU A 286 -14.95 -9.63 -11.19
N PHE A 287 -15.33 -9.56 -9.91
CA PHE A 287 -14.49 -9.00 -8.86
C PHE A 287 -13.13 -9.73 -8.79
N GLU A 288 -13.13 -11.06 -8.72
CA GLU A 288 -11.91 -11.87 -8.64
C GLU A 288 -11.02 -11.66 -9.87
N LYS A 289 -11.62 -11.57 -11.06
CA LYS A 289 -10.90 -11.30 -12.31
C LYS A 289 -10.22 -9.92 -12.28
N ARG A 290 -10.88 -8.89 -11.74
CA ARG A 290 -10.34 -7.53 -11.66
C ARG A 290 -9.04 -7.46 -10.85
N PHE A 291 -8.91 -8.28 -9.81
CA PHE A 291 -7.72 -8.31 -8.95
C PHE A 291 -6.82 -9.54 -9.15
N LYS A 292 -7.04 -10.32 -10.21
CA LYS A 292 -6.25 -11.52 -10.52
C LYS A 292 -4.77 -11.23 -10.82
N SER A 293 -4.41 -10.00 -11.17
CA SER A 293 -3.03 -9.59 -11.40
C SER A 293 -2.20 -9.53 -10.11
N VAL A 294 -2.83 -9.21 -8.98
CA VAL A 294 -2.19 -9.09 -7.64
C VAL A 294 -1.81 -10.46 -7.08
N GLU A 295 -2.62 -11.49 -7.32
CA GLU A 295 -2.35 -12.87 -6.84
C GLU A 295 -1.20 -13.57 -7.59
N ASN A 296 -0.77 -13.04 -8.74
CA ASN A 296 0.28 -13.64 -9.58
C ASN A 296 1.64 -12.94 -9.44
N GLU A 297 1.82 -12.11 -8.41
CA GLU A 297 3.10 -11.49 -8.10
C GLU A 297 4.10 -12.55 -7.64
N ILE A 298 5.22 -12.63 -8.33
CA ILE A 298 6.35 -13.47 -7.99
C ILE A 298 7.26 -12.66 -7.06
N ARG A 299 7.40 -13.13 -5.83
CA ARG A 299 8.37 -12.62 -4.86
C ARG A 299 9.63 -13.48 -4.86
N ILE A 300 10.79 -12.83 -4.91
CA ILE A 300 12.11 -13.44 -4.82
C ILE A 300 12.85 -12.71 -3.69
N ASP A 301 13.02 -13.39 -2.56
CA ASP A 301 13.87 -12.93 -1.47
C ASP A 301 14.99 -13.94 -1.21
N PHE A 302 15.93 -13.56 -0.34
CA PHE A 302 17.08 -14.37 0.02
C PHE A 302 16.99 -14.90 1.45
N GLU A 303 15.78 -15.00 1.99
CA GLU A 303 15.58 -15.55 3.32
C GLU A 303 15.98 -17.03 3.36
N GLY A 304 16.74 -17.42 4.39
CA GLY A 304 17.24 -18.80 4.53
C GLY A 304 18.38 -19.18 3.57
N TRP A 305 18.77 -18.32 2.63
CA TRP A 305 19.94 -18.55 1.79
C TRP A 305 21.24 -18.40 2.59
N ASN A 306 22.13 -19.39 2.48
CA ASN A 306 23.35 -19.50 3.30
C ASN A 306 24.65 -19.21 2.54
N GLY A 307 24.57 -18.83 1.26
CA GLY A 307 25.74 -18.45 0.46
C GLY A 307 26.53 -19.60 -0.19
N ASN A 308 26.44 -20.82 0.35
CA ASN A 308 27.22 -21.96 -0.15
C ASN A 308 26.63 -22.56 -1.44
N GLN A 309 25.34 -22.36 -1.66
CA GLN A 309 24.60 -22.89 -2.80
C GLN A 309 23.88 -21.75 -3.52
N ILE A 310 23.57 -21.99 -4.80
CA ILE A 310 22.76 -21.07 -5.59
C ILE A 310 21.42 -20.81 -4.88
N PRO A 311 20.90 -19.55 -4.85
CA PRO A 311 19.57 -19.29 -4.33
C PRO A 311 18.52 -20.20 -4.96
N ALA A 312 17.51 -20.59 -4.17
CA ALA A 312 16.48 -21.52 -4.64
C ALA A 312 15.84 -21.00 -5.94
N THR A 313 15.53 -21.93 -6.86
CA THR A 313 14.92 -21.67 -8.18
C THR A 313 15.79 -20.92 -9.22
N PHE A 314 16.97 -20.43 -8.85
CA PHE A 314 17.93 -19.92 -9.81
C PHE A 314 18.70 -21.07 -10.48
N PHE A 315 19.18 -20.83 -11.70
CA PHE A 315 20.04 -21.71 -12.48
C PHE A 315 21.24 -20.93 -13.02
N GLY A 316 22.28 -21.63 -13.48
CA GLY A 316 23.49 -21.03 -14.05
C GLY A 316 24.75 -21.33 -13.25
N ASN A 317 25.84 -20.65 -13.61
CA ASN A 317 27.14 -20.84 -12.96
C ASN A 317 27.23 -19.97 -11.71
N TYR A 318 27.03 -20.58 -10.56
CA TYR A 318 27.03 -19.89 -9.27
C TYR A 318 28.42 -19.78 -8.66
N ILE A 319 28.74 -18.61 -8.14
CA ILE A 319 29.94 -18.32 -7.35
C ILE A 319 29.50 -18.15 -5.89
N PRO A 320 29.94 -19.01 -4.95
CA PRO A 320 29.60 -18.87 -3.53
C PRO A 320 29.95 -17.49 -2.96
N ARG A 321 29.04 -16.93 -2.15
CA ARG A 321 29.16 -15.62 -1.50
C ARG A 321 28.57 -15.65 -0.10
N ASP A 322 29.18 -14.97 0.86
CA ASP A 322 28.61 -14.87 2.19
C ASP A 322 27.37 -13.97 2.18
N PRO A 323 26.26 -14.37 2.82
CA PRO A 323 25.09 -13.52 2.94
C PRO A 323 25.41 -12.28 3.80
N LEU A 324 24.86 -11.13 3.43
CA LEU A 324 24.95 -9.92 4.25
C LEU A 324 23.64 -9.66 4.97
N ARG A 325 23.73 -9.32 6.25
CA ARG A 325 22.55 -8.93 7.04
C ARG A 325 22.57 -7.44 7.34
N ILE A 326 21.53 -6.75 6.90
CA ILE A 326 21.32 -5.32 7.16
C ILE A 326 19.92 -5.21 7.75
N SER A 327 19.81 -4.61 8.94
CA SER A 327 18.54 -4.49 9.68
C SER A 327 17.75 -5.81 9.80
N GLY A 328 18.46 -6.92 10.05
CA GLY A 328 17.86 -8.24 10.27
C GLY A 328 17.49 -9.03 9.01
N GLU A 329 17.45 -8.41 7.84
CA GLU A 329 17.16 -9.08 6.57
C GLU A 329 18.41 -9.63 5.89
N THR A 330 18.27 -10.78 5.23
CA THR A 330 19.35 -11.39 4.44
C THR A 330 19.34 -10.83 3.03
N GLY A 331 20.43 -10.17 2.64
CA GLY A 331 20.65 -9.64 1.30
C GLY A 331 21.71 -10.41 0.52
N PHE A 332 21.54 -10.44 -0.80
CA PHE A 332 22.46 -11.00 -1.76
C PHE A 332 23.49 -9.94 -2.20
N PRO A 333 24.79 -10.10 -1.84
CA PRO A 333 25.81 -9.14 -2.24
C PRO A 333 26.26 -9.35 -3.69
N ILE A 334 26.25 -8.26 -4.44
CA ILE A 334 26.68 -8.19 -5.83
C ILE A 334 27.90 -7.27 -5.87
N TYR A 335 29.07 -7.89 -6.08
CA TYR A 335 30.35 -7.20 -6.02
C TYR A 335 30.73 -6.59 -7.37
N GLY A 336 31.39 -5.44 -7.33
CA GLY A 336 32.01 -4.82 -8.50
C GLY A 336 33.17 -5.66 -9.05
N LEU A 337 33.54 -5.41 -10.31
CA LEU A 337 34.72 -6.03 -10.93
C LEU A 337 36.01 -5.42 -10.37
N SER A 338 37.03 -6.27 -10.21
CA SER A 338 38.41 -5.81 -10.12
C SER A 338 38.83 -5.12 -11.42
N LYS A 339 39.79 -4.18 -11.35
CA LYS A 339 40.32 -3.47 -12.53
C LYS A 339 40.93 -4.42 -13.58
N SER A 340 41.31 -5.64 -13.20
CA SER A 340 41.92 -6.65 -14.07
C SER A 340 40.91 -7.57 -14.75
N SER A 341 39.65 -7.59 -14.30
CA SER A 341 38.64 -8.53 -14.78
C SER A 341 37.60 -7.86 -15.67
N LYS A 342 37.17 -8.59 -16.71
CA LYS A 342 36.08 -8.18 -17.61
C LYS A 342 34.91 -9.17 -17.63
N ASN A 343 34.98 -10.24 -16.84
CA ASN A 343 34.10 -11.38 -17.00
C ASN A 343 33.13 -11.49 -15.81
N TRP A 344 31.85 -11.28 -16.11
CA TRP A 344 30.74 -11.64 -15.25
C TRP A 344 30.33 -13.10 -15.51
N GLN A 345 29.97 -13.82 -14.46
CA GLN A 345 29.02 -14.93 -14.54
C GLN A 345 27.62 -14.42 -14.24
N ARG A 346 26.61 -15.26 -14.46
CA ARG A 346 25.24 -14.94 -14.10
C ARG A 346 24.54 -16.18 -13.58
N ILE A 347 23.63 -15.94 -12.66
CA ILE A 347 22.57 -16.87 -12.28
C ILE A 347 21.24 -16.27 -12.69
N CYS A 348 20.32 -17.06 -13.21
CA CYS A 348 19.06 -16.59 -13.74
C CYS A 348 17.88 -17.36 -13.15
N LYS A 349 16.70 -16.76 -13.15
CA LYS A 349 15.42 -17.37 -12.79
C LYS A 349 14.41 -17.10 -13.90
N LYS A 350 13.83 -18.16 -14.45
CA LYS A 350 12.73 -18.09 -15.42
C LYS A 350 11.44 -17.68 -14.74
N LEU A 351 10.69 -16.79 -15.37
CA LEU A 351 9.41 -16.31 -14.91
C LEU A 351 8.28 -16.90 -15.76
N SER A 352 7.20 -17.31 -15.10
CA SER A 352 6.00 -17.81 -15.75
C SER A 352 5.02 -16.67 -16.01
N GLY A 353 4.35 -16.72 -17.17
CA GLY A 353 3.32 -15.75 -17.57
C GLY A 353 3.86 -14.37 -17.91
N ASP A 354 2.95 -13.46 -18.25
CA ASP A 354 3.30 -12.09 -18.61
C ASP A 354 3.85 -11.33 -17.40
N LYS A 355 4.83 -10.47 -17.64
CA LYS A 355 5.42 -9.58 -16.65
C LYS A 355 5.63 -8.21 -17.28
N ASN A 356 5.11 -7.18 -16.63
CA ASN A 356 5.22 -5.81 -17.09
C ASN A 356 5.76 -4.86 -15.99
N TYR A 357 6.13 -5.38 -14.82
CA TYR A 357 6.90 -4.61 -13.84
C TYR A 357 7.91 -5.46 -13.08
N PHE A 358 8.99 -4.82 -12.64
CA PHE A 358 10.04 -5.41 -11.81
C PHE A 358 10.41 -4.41 -10.73
N GLU A 359 9.98 -4.66 -9.50
CA GLU A 359 10.37 -3.91 -8.31
C GLU A 359 11.55 -4.59 -7.63
N PHE A 360 12.53 -3.82 -7.20
CA PHE A 360 13.74 -4.34 -6.59
C PHE A 360 14.14 -3.47 -5.40
N SER A 361 14.47 -4.16 -4.31
CA SER A 361 14.86 -3.59 -3.03
C SER A 361 16.35 -3.75 -2.83
N PHE A 362 17.08 -2.65 -2.63
CA PHE A 362 18.53 -2.67 -2.56
C PHE A 362 19.10 -1.68 -1.54
N HIS A 363 20.33 -1.93 -1.11
CA HIS A 363 21.14 -0.96 -0.37
C HIS A 363 22.10 -0.24 -1.34
N PRO A 364 22.19 1.11 -1.28
CA PRO A 364 23.15 1.88 -2.06
C PRO A 364 24.60 1.40 -1.89
N THR A 365 25.42 1.60 -2.92
CA THR A 365 26.84 1.26 -2.92
C THR A 365 27.69 2.50 -2.68
N ASP A 366 28.92 2.32 -2.20
CA ASP A 366 29.94 3.38 -2.14
C ASP A 366 30.89 3.34 -3.36
N SER A 367 30.54 2.57 -4.40
CA SER A 367 31.34 2.43 -5.61
C SER A 367 31.28 3.68 -6.49
N GLU A 368 32.43 4.17 -6.92
CA GLU A 368 32.51 5.22 -7.95
C GLU A 368 32.14 4.69 -9.35
N VAL A 369 32.18 3.37 -9.56
CA VAL A 369 31.95 2.73 -10.86
C VAL A 369 30.64 1.96 -10.83
N PRO A 370 29.77 2.09 -11.85
CA PRO A 370 28.50 1.36 -11.87
C PRO A 370 28.67 -0.16 -11.76
N ILE A 371 28.07 -0.74 -10.72
CA ILE A 371 27.98 -2.20 -10.51
C ILE A 371 26.63 -2.68 -11.06
N PRO A 372 26.59 -3.51 -12.13
CA PRO A 372 25.35 -4.12 -12.59
C PRO A 372 24.86 -5.14 -11.57
N PHE A 373 23.64 -4.97 -11.09
CA PHE A 373 23.10 -5.80 -10.00
C PHE A 373 21.80 -6.52 -10.37
N LEU A 374 21.15 -6.12 -11.45
CA LEU A 374 19.96 -6.79 -11.95
C LEU A 374 19.89 -6.69 -13.46
N GLU A 375 19.75 -7.82 -14.14
CA GLU A 375 19.53 -7.89 -15.57
C GLU A 375 18.18 -8.57 -15.86
N LEU A 376 17.42 -7.99 -16.78
CA LEU A 376 16.18 -8.53 -17.29
C LEU A 376 16.40 -9.03 -18.71
N HIS A 377 16.19 -10.31 -18.93
CA HIS A 377 16.35 -10.97 -20.23
C HIS A 377 15.00 -11.46 -20.75
N LEU A 378 14.88 -11.49 -22.07
CA LEU A 378 13.84 -12.24 -22.76
C LEU A 378 14.44 -13.53 -23.30
N ASN A 379 13.81 -14.65 -22.95
CA ASN A 379 14.12 -15.95 -23.53
C ASN A 379 13.11 -16.27 -24.64
N TYR A 380 13.62 -16.47 -25.85
CA TYR A 380 12.88 -16.99 -26.99
C TYR A 380 13.80 -17.90 -27.80
N ASP A 381 13.24 -18.95 -28.40
CA ASP A 381 14.00 -19.98 -29.13
C ASP A 381 15.15 -20.60 -28.32
N ASN A 382 14.98 -20.69 -27.00
CA ASN A 382 15.99 -21.12 -26.03
C ASN A 382 17.28 -20.27 -26.02
N GLN A 383 17.19 -19.02 -26.47
CA GLN A 383 18.26 -18.04 -26.41
C GLN A 383 17.87 -16.88 -25.49
N GLU A 384 18.81 -16.45 -24.66
CA GLU A 384 18.62 -15.36 -23.70
C GLU A 384 19.09 -14.04 -24.32
N HIS A 385 18.20 -13.05 -24.35
CA HIS A 385 18.47 -11.73 -24.91
C HIS A 385 18.27 -10.65 -23.85
N LEU A 386 19.35 -9.91 -23.53
CA LEU A 386 19.30 -8.82 -22.56
C LEU A 386 18.34 -7.73 -23.05
N ALA A 387 17.34 -7.39 -22.24
CA ALA A 387 16.43 -6.28 -22.52
C ALA A 387 16.81 -5.05 -21.67
N TYR A 388 17.08 -5.25 -20.39
CA TYR A 388 17.46 -4.17 -19.46
C TYR A 388 18.60 -4.60 -18.53
N SER A 389 19.60 -3.75 -18.37
CA SER A 389 20.66 -3.86 -17.36
C SER A 389 20.51 -2.72 -16.38
N ILE A 390 20.44 -3.04 -15.09
CA ILE A 390 20.29 -2.09 -13.99
C ILE A 390 21.59 -2.09 -13.19
N SER A 391 22.20 -0.92 -13.10
CA SER A 391 23.49 -0.72 -12.44
C SER A 391 23.43 0.42 -11.43
N LEU A 392 24.29 0.35 -10.42
CA LEU A 392 24.33 1.35 -9.36
C LEU A 392 25.77 1.83 -9.13
N ASP A 393 25.94 3.14 -9.03
CA ASP A 393 27.11 3.77 -8.44
C ASP A 393 26.69 4.57 -7.20
N GLN A 394 27.66 5.21 -6.54
CA GLN A 394 27.44 5.94 -5.29
C GLN A 394 26.37 7.03 -5.38
N GLU A 395 26.18 7.64 -6.55
CA GLU A 395 25.31 8.80 -6.72
C GLU A 395 24.09 8.50 -7.57
N SER A 396 24.05 7.38 -8.28
CA SER A 396 23.06 7.19 -9.32
C SER A 396 22.73 5.74 -9.64
N ILE A 397 21.49 5.58 -10.11
CA ILE A 397 21.02 4.36 -10.74
C ILE A 397 21.00 4.53 -12.25
N TRP A 398 21.41 3.47 -12.93
CA TRP A 398 21.45 3.38 -14.38
C TRP A 398 20.51 2.27 -14.85
N VAL A 399 19.70 2.57 -15.85
CA VAL A 399 18.96 1.56 -16.61
C VAL A 399 19.39 1.68 -18.07
N ASN A 400 20.13 0.68 -18.53
CA ASN A 400 20.86 0.70 -19.79
C ASN A 400 21.83 1.90 -19.85
N LYS A 401 21.48 2.93 -20.62
CA LYS A 401 22.27 4.17 -20.75
C LYS A 401 21.65 5.37 -20.03
N ASN A 402 20.47 5.20 -19.42
CA ASN A 402 19.74 6.28 -18.76
C ASN A 402 20.16 6.35 -17.30
N ARG A 403 20.51 7.55 -16.82
CA ARG A 403 20.99 7.81 -15.46
C ARG A 403 19.97 8.62 -14.68
N TYR A 404 19.76 8.26 -13.42
CA TYR A 404 19.05 9.09 -12.44
C TYR A 404 19.92 9.25 -11.19
N VAL A 405 20.11 10.50 -10.76
CA VAL A 405 20.88 10.84 -9.54
C VAL A 405 19.99 10.60 -8.32
N LEU A 406 20.45 9.76 -7.41
CA LEU A 406 19.78 9.46 -6.15
C LEU A 406 20.03 10.60 -5.15
N ASP A 407 19.07 10.88 -4.29
CA ASP A 407 19.08 12.03 -3.36
C ASP A 407 20.07 11.89 -2.17
N GLY A 408 21.06 10.99 -2.27
CA GLY A 408 22.20 10.89 -1.35
C GLY A 408 21.92 10.21 0.00
N GLU A 409 20.73 9.67 0.23
CA GLU A 409 20.44 8.93 1.46
C GLU A 409 20.97 7.50 1.36
N LYS A 410 21.94 7.13 2.23
CA LYS A 410 22.49 5.76 2.36
C LYS A 410 21.54 4.81 3.09
N ARG A 411 20.26 4.84 2.72
CA ARG A 411 19.22 3.95 3.26
C ARG A 411 18.76 2.98 2.20
N ARG A 412 18.08 1.92 2.62
CA ARG A 412 17.44 0.97 1.72
C ARG A 412 16.49 1.71 0.78
N GLU A 413 16.57 1.38 -0.50
CA GLU A 413 15.78 1.97 -1.57
C GLU A 413 14.95 0.87 -2.27
N ASN A 414 13.74 1.25 -2.68
CA ASN A 414 12.86 0.41 -3.48
C ASN A 414 12.49 1.17 -4.75
N LEU A 415 12.85 0.60 -5.90
CA LEU A 415 12.54 1.16 -7.21
C LEU A 415 11.85 0.12 -8.08
N SER A 416 11.00 0.58 -9.00
CA SER A 416 10.28 -0.28 -9.93
C SER A 416 10.53 0.12 -11.38
N LEU A 417 10.84 -0.87 -12.22
CA LEU A 417 10.89 -0.71 -13.66
C LEU A 417 9.57 -1.21 -14.26
N HIS A 418 8.74 -0.29 -14.76
CA HIS A 418 7.49 -0.59 -15.43
C HIS A 418 7.74 -0.69 -16.94
N ILE A 419 7.46 -1.85 -17.51
CA ILE A 419 7.56 -2.15 -18.95
C ILE A 419 6.22 -1.81 -19.61
N GLY A 420 6.23 -0.79 -20.45
CA GLY A 420 5.07 -0.32 -21.21
C GLY A 420 4.93 -1.03 -22.55
N SER A 421 4.46 -0.31 -23.57
CA SER A 421 4.35 -0.83 -24.94
C SER A 421 5.72 -1.02 -25.61
N HIS A 422 5.77 -1.88 -26.64
CA HIS A 422 6.91 -1.98 -27.53
C HIS A 422 6.67 -1.20 -28.84
N GLU A 423 7.76 -0.81 -29.48
CA GLU A 423 7.75 -0.21 -30.82
C GLU A 423 8.89 -0.86 -31.62
N GLY A 424 8.54 -1.60 -32.66
CA GLY A 424 9.50 -2.38 -33.43
C GLY A 424 10.21 -3.42 -32.56
N ASP A 425 11.54 -3.32 -32.52
CA ASP A 425 12.48 -4.24 -31.85
C ASP A 425 12.74 -3.91 -30.37
N LYS A 426 12.02 -2.94 -29.78
CA LYS A 426 12.32 -2.45 -28.42
C LYS A 426 11.08 -2.26 -27.57
N TRP A 427 11.20 -2.65 -26.31
CA TRP A 427 10.26 -2.28 -25.26
C TRP A 427 10.53 -0.87 -24.77
N ASN A 428 9.46 -0.16 -24.42
CA ASN A 428 9.55 1.04 -23.58
C ASN A 428 9.41 0.64 -22.11
N ALA A 429 10.17 1.30 -21.27
CA ALA A 429 10.03 1.20 -19.84
C ALA A 429 10.13 2.57 -19.16
N SER A 430 9.81 2.59 -17.88
CA SER A 430 9.96 3.74 -17.01
C SER A 430 10.41 3.28 -15.63
N LEU A 431 11.35 4.00 -15.05
CA LEU A 431 11.83 3.77 -13.70
C LEU A 431 11.03 4.67 -12.76
N TRP A 432 10.48 4.06 -11.70
CA TRP A 432 9.65 4.74 -10.73
C TRP A 432 10.20 4.51 -9.32
N ARG A 433 9.97 5.52 -8.47
CA ARG A 433 10.06 5.39 -7.02
C ARG A 433 8.64 5.57 -6.50
N ARG A 434 8.03 4.45 -6.08
CA ARG A 434 6.62 4.42 -5.66
C ARG A 434 5.69 5.01 -6.73
N ASN A 435 5.12 6.21 -6.48
CA ASN A 435 4.20 6.89 -7.39
C ASN A 435 4.88 7.95 -8.28
N THR A 436 6.20 8.13 -8.18
CA THR A 436 6.94 9.16 -8.90
C THR A 436 7.79 8.53 -10.01
N GLY A 437 7.51 8.89 -11.26
CA GLY A 437 8.34 8.48 -12.40
C GLY A 437 9.67 9.24 -12.39
N LEU A 438 10.76 8.51 -12.18
CA LEU A 438 12.13 9.06 -12.14
C LEU A 438 12.73 9.21 -13.54
N ILE A 439 12.57 8.18 -14.37
CA ILE A 439 13.01 8.18 -15.77
C ILE A 439 11.87 7.59 -16.61
N GLN A 440 11.49 8.28 -17.68
CA GLN A 440 10.47 7.81 -18.62
C GLN A 440 11.11 7.44 -19.96
N SER A 441 10.43 6.59 -20.74
CA SER A 441 10.84 6.21 -22.09
C SER A 441 12.21 5.54 -22.20
N ILE A 442 12.57 4.71 -21.23
CA ILE A 442 13.75 3.85 -21.26
C ILE A 442 13.53 2.79 -22.34
N ARG A 443 14.30 2.85 -23.43
CA ARG A 443 14.28 1.81 -24.47
C ARG A 443 15.09 0.59 -24.03
N SER A 444 14.55 -0.61 -24.23
CA SER A 444 15.31 -1.85 -24.11
C SER A 444 16.47 -1.89 -25.12
N PHE A 445 17.40 -2.81 -24.91
CA PHE A 445 18.29 -3.22 -26.01
C PHE A 445 17.47 -3.83 -27.17
N PRO A 446 18.02 -3.84 -28.41
CA PRO A 446 17.37 -4.45 -29.57
C PRO A 446 17.03 -5.92 -29.36
N LEU A 447 15.81 -6.31 -29.75
CA LEU A 447 15.24 -7.67 -29.65
C LEU A 447 14.64 -8.08 -31.01
N ASP A 448 14.13 -9.31 -31.15
CA ASP A 448 13.43 -9.69 -32.38
C ASP A 448 11.99 -9.16 -32.40
N ALA A 449 11.71 -8.22 -33.31
CA ALA A 449 10.40 -7.59 -33.45
C ALA A 449 9.26 -8.59 -33.75
N SER A 450 9.56 -9.67 -34.49
CA SER A 450 8.57 -10.71 -34.81
C SER A 450 8.20 -11.53 -33.57
N VAL A 451 9.19 -11.81 -32.72
CA VAL A 451 8.97 -12.49 -31.43
C VAL A 451 8.14 -11.62 -30.51
N LEU A 452 8.48 -10.33 -30.40
CA LEU A 452 7.70 -9.38 -29.58
C LEU A 452 6.24 -9.33 -30.03
N ALA A 453 5.99 -9.22 -31.33
CA ALA A 453 4.64 -9.22 -31.89
C ALA A 453 3.88 -10.54 -31.66
N SER A 454 4.60 -11.67 -31.64
CA SER A 454 3.99 -12.99 -31.44
C SER A 454 3.68 -13.33 -29.97
N GLY A 455 4.28 -12.61 -29.02
CA GLY A 455 4.17 -12.90 -27.58
C GLY A 455 4.86 -14.20 -27.13
N ARG A 456 5.65 -14.85 -27.99
CA ARG A 456 6.29 -16.15 -27.71
C ARG A 456 7.65 -15.99 -27.03
N TYR A 457 7.67 -15.36 -25.86
CA TYR A 457 8.86 -15.18 -25.05
C TYR A 457 8.54 -15.38 -23.57
N SER A 458 9.57 -15.60 -22.75
CA SER A 458 9.45 -15.59 -21.29
C SER A 458 10.50 -14.67 -20.68
N TRP A 459 10.14 -13.96 -19.62
CA TRP A 459 11.10 -13.15 -18.88
C TRP A 459 12.03 -14.00 -18.01
N GLU A 460 13.27 -13.57 -17.91
CA GLU A 460 14.27 -14.09 -16.99
C GLU A 460 14.89 -12.97 -16.19
N ILE A 461 15.00 -13.17 -14.88
CA ILE A 461 15.77 -12.28 -14.01
C ILE A 461 17.14 -12.90 -13.80
N CYS A 462 18.19 -12.16 -14.14
CA CYS A 462 19.57 -12.59 -13.97
C CYS A 462 20.32 -11.68 -12.99
N LEU A 463 21.13 -12.28 -12.12
CA LEU A 463 22.02 -11.60 -11.18
C LEU A 463 23.47 -11.75 -11.65
N PRO A 464 24.16 -10.65 -11.98
CA PRO A 464 25.57 -10.68 -12.35
C PRO A 464 26.47 -11.08 -11.16
N LEU A 465 27.43 -11.98 -11.40
CA LEU A 465 28.41 -12.42 -10.42
C LEU A 465 29.84 -12.17 -10.92
N ALA A 466 30.55 -11.24 -10.29
CA ALA A 466 31.94 -10.95 -10.64
C ALA A 466 32.83 -12.17 -10.34
N LYS A 467 33.60 -12.65 -11.34
CA LYS A 467 34.57 -13.75 -11.10
C LYS A 467 35.71 -13.33 -10.17
N GLU A 468 36.18 -12.11 -10.33
CA GLU A 468 37.20 -11.48 -9.50
C GLU A 468 36.60 -10.22 -8.87
N PRO A 469 35.94 -10.36 -7.71
CA PRO A 469 35.24 -9.26 -7.05
C PRO A 469 36.23 -8.24 -6.46
N ASN A 470 35.87 -6.96 -6.49
CA ASN A 470 36.44 -5.95 -5.60
C ASN A 470 35.68 -5.93 -4.26
N ARG A 471 35.98 -4.96 -3.37
CA ARG A 471 35.28 -4.82 -2.07
C ARG A 471 33.97 -4.06 -2.15
N GLU A 472 33.73 -3.34 -3.24
CA GLU A 472 32.52 -2.56 -3.43
C GLU A 472 31.39 -3.49 -3.85
N GLN A 473 30.20 -3.22 -3.33
CA GLN A 473 29.07 -4.11 -3.51
C GLN A 473 27.75 -3.33 -3.48
N VAL A 474 26.76 -3.88 -4.16
CA VAL A 474 25.34 -3.57 -4.00
C VAL A 474 24.72 -4.73 -3.24
N VAL A 475 23.84 -4.45 -2.28
CA VAL A 475 23.11 -5.52 -1.57
C VAL A 475 21.68 -5.54 -2.06
N LEU A 476 21.26 -6.65 -2.67
CA LEU A 476 19.90 -6.85 -3.16
C LEU A 476 19.11 -7.68 -2.13
N PHE A 477 17.97 -7.19 -1.67
CA PHE A 477 17.17 -7.87 -0.64
C PHE A 477 15.99 -8.64 -1.23
N GLU A 478 15.31 -8.04 -2.21
CA GLU A 478 14.08 -8.58 -2.74
C GLU A 478 13.88 -8.12 -4.18
N ILE A 479 13.28 -8.98 -5.00
CA ILE A 479 12.71 -8.63 -6.29
C ILE A 479 11.25 -9.08 -6.31
N ARG A 480 10.35 -8.20 -6.73
CA ARG A 480 8.94 -8.51 -6.97
C ARG A 480 8.58 -8.21 -8.41
N THR A 481 7.79 -9.08 -9.03
CA THR A 481 7.40 -8.92 -10.43
C THR A 481 6.07 -9.56 -10.72
N GLY A 482 5.27 -8.92 -11.56
CA GLY A 482 3.92 -9.37 -11.86
C GLY A 482 3.35 -8.60 -13.05
N ILE A 483 2.02 -8.51 -13.05
CA ILE A 483 1.27 -7.69 -13.99
C ILE A 483 0.71 -6.52 -13.18
N HIS A 484 1.11 -5.30 -13.52
CA HIS A 484 0.58 -4.05 -13.00
C HIS A 484 -0.50 -3.51 -13.95
#